data_AF-A0A165FWK4-F1
#
_entry.id   AF-A0A165FWK4-F1
#
_cell.length_a   1.000
_cell.length_b   1.000
_cell.length_c   1.000
_cell.angle_alpha   90.00
_cell.angle_beta   90.00
_cell.angle_gamma   90.00
#
_symmetry.space_group_name_H-M   'P 1'
#
loop_
_entity.id
_entity.type
_entity.pdbx_description
1 polymer ?
#
loop_
_entity_poly.entity_id
_entity_poly.type
_entity_poly.pdbx_seq_one_letter_code
_entity_poly.pdbx_strand_id
1 'polypeptide(L)'
;MSDIELDDLSRKRQQQSDIIAGDKTEDVITSDSDTVLYWAWGAAILFLVTAIPLLLFPRFLLFLVEGSEAEMRTELTPLESFLSLHVGILLVAIAFALILNVPSIPAIQPQQKTPGHPLLGPLSSACAFTAFISYNTRTVGALGLLLSLGTAIISAWGFWVMMFAGTSSISKKTGADKHTSRFLFGSKAAASSQKKQWKKQQAEAKHR
;
A
#
# COMPACT_ATOMS: atom_id res chain seq x y z
N MET A 1 -31.21 14.13 -51.60
CA MET A 1 -29.85 14.73 -51.49
C MET A 1 -29.65 15.44 -50.14
N SER A 2 -30.49 15.16 -49.13
CA SER A 2 -30.54 15.83 -47.82
C SER A 2 -30.09 14.97 -46.63
N ASP A 3 -29.83 13.68 -46.85
CA ASP A 3 -29.50 12.74 -45.77
C ASP A 3 -28.02 12.80 -45.36
N ILE A 4 -27.14 13.35 -46.21
CA ILE A 4 -25.70 13.43 -45.95
C ILE A 4 -25.34 14.55 -44.95
N GLU A 5 -26.13 15.62 -44.83
CA GLU A 5 -25.84 16.71 -43.88
C GLU A 5 -26.28 16.37 -42.43
N LEU A 6 -27.29 15.52 -42.24
CA LEU A 6 -27.79 15.18 -40.89
C LEU A 6 -26.89 14.18 -40.15
N ASP A 7 -26.28 13.23 -40.87
CA ASP A 7 -25.34 12.26 -40.30
C ASP A 7 -24.00 12.89 -39.89
N ASP A 8 -23.56 13.94 -40.59
CA ASP A 8 -22.31 14.62 -40.25
C ASP A 8 -22.48 15.50 -38.98
N LEU A 9 -23.67 16.08 -38.79
CA LEU A 9 -24.02 16.83 -37.59
C LEU A 9 -24.21 15.94 -36.36
N SER A 10 -24.76 14.73 -36.52
CA SER A 10 -24.94 13.76 -35.44
C SER A 10 -23.59 13.25 -34.93
N ARG A 11 -22.67 12.93 -35.85
CA ARG A 11 -21.32 12.47 -35.54
C ARG A 11 -20.47 13.55 -34.87
N LYS A 12 -20.55 14.80 -35.35
CA LYS A 12 -19.88 15.94 -34.71
C LYS A 12 -20.40 16.22 -33.30
N ARG A 13 -21.72 16.04 -33.06
CA ARG A 13 -22.33 16.16 -31.73
C ARG A 13 -21.90 15.03 -30.80
N GLN A 14 -21.83 13.79 -31.26
CA GLN A 14 -21.31 12.67 -30.47
C GLN A 14 -19.84 12.85 -30.12
N GLN A 15 -19.02 13.25 -31.09
CA GLN A 15 -17.59 13.49 -30.86
C GLN A 15 -17.35 14.68 -29.90
N GLN A 16 -18.15 15.75 -30.00
CA GLN A 16 -18.13 16.85 -29.03
C GLN A 16 -18.58 16.38 -27.63
N SER A 17 -19.58 15.50 -27.55
CA SER A 17 -20.07 14.95 -26.28
C SER A 17 -19.05 14.03 -25.61
N ASP A 18 -18.33 13.21 -26.39
CA ASP A 18 -17.28 12.33 -25.91
C ASP A 18 -16.04 13.11 -25.46
N ILE A 19 -15.69 14.21 -26.16
CA ILE A 19 -14.62 15.12 -25.74
C ILE A 19 -15.01 15.84 -24.43
N ILE A 20 -16.23 16.36 -24.32
CA ILE A 20 -16.70 17.04 -23.10
C ILE A 20 -16.86 16.05 -21.93
N ALA A 21 -17.29 14.81 -22.21
CA ALA A 21 -17.40 13.77 -21.20
C ALA A 21 -16.01 13.27 -20.76
N GLY A 22 -15.07 13.11 -21.69
CA GLY A 22 -13.68 12.76 -21.40
C GLY A 22 -12.99 13.82 -20.54
N ASP A 23 -13.08 15.09 -20.95
CA ASP A 23 -12.53 16.26 -20.26
C ASP A 23 -13.09 16.39 -18.83
N LYS A 24 -14.42 16.29 -18.66
CA LYS A 24 -15.04 16.31 -17.32
C LYS A 24 -14.68 15.09 -16.46
N THR A 25 -14.47 13.93 -17.06
CA THR A 25 -14.13 12.72 -16.30
C THR A 25 -12.67 12.76 -15.85
N GLU A 26 -11.77 13.27 -16.69
CA GLU A 26 -10.36 13.49 -16.34
C GLU A 26 -10.20 14.60 -15.28
N ASP A 27 -10.93 15.71 -15.40
CA ASP A 27 -10.90 16.79 -14.41
C ASP A 27 -11.45 16.37 -13.03
N VAL A 28 -12.53 15.57 -13.00
CA VAL A 28 -13.10 15.07 -11.74
C VAL A 28 -12.18 14.04 -11.07
N ILE A 29 -11.56 13.15 -11.86
CA ILE A 29 -10.63 12.14 -11.32
C ILE A 29 -9.35 12.80 -10.80
N THR A 30 -8.84 13.83 -11.49
CA THR A 30 -7.65 14.58 -11.05
C THR A 30 -7.95 15.39 -9.79
N SER A 31 -9.09 16.09 -9.70
CA SER A 31 -9.45 16.86 -8.50
C SER A 31 -9.67 15.98 -7.25
N ASP A 32 -10.30 14.81 -7.41
CA ASP A 32 -10.52 13.87 -6.30
C ASP A 32 -9.20 13.26 -5.82
N SER A 33 -8.32 12.88 -6.77
CA SER A 33 -7.00 12.32 -6.43
C SER A 33 -6.07 13.36 -5.77
N ASP A 34 -6.13 14.62 -6.19
CA ASP A 34 -5.40 15.72 -5.58
C ASP A 34 -5.88 16.00 -4.15
N THR A 35 -7.20 16.00 -3.92
CA THR A 35 -7.76 16.21 -2.57
C THR A 35 -7.34 15.10 -1.60
N VAL A 36 -7.40 13.84 -2.06
CA VAL A 36 -6.95 12.67 -1.29
C VAL A 36 -5.45 12.72 -1.03
N LEU A 37 -4.66 13.17 -2.02
CA LEU A 37 -3.22 13.38 -1.90
C LEU A 37 -2.90 14.39 -0.80
N TYR A 38 -3.49 15.59 -0.83
CA TYR A 38 -3.25 16.62 0.19
C TYR A 38 -3.65 16.17 1.59
N TRP A 39 -4.78 15.48 1.72
CA TRP A 39 -5.20 14.90 2.99
C TRP A 39 -4.19 13.86 3.50
N ALA A 40 -3.73 12.94 2.63
CA ALA A 40 -2.77 11.91 3.00
C ALA A 40 -1.41 12.49 3.43
N TRP A 41 -0.90 13.51 2.72
CA TRP A 41 0.32 14.23 3.10
C TRP A 41 0.14 15.00 4.42
N GLY A 42 -0.98 15.69 4.59
CA GLY A 42 -1.29 16.39 5.83
C GLY A 42 -1.34 15.45 7.03
N ALA A 43 -2.04 14.31 6.88
CA ALA A 43 -2.10 13.28 7.91
C ALA A 43 -0.72 12.66 8.20
N ALA A 44 0.07 12.35 7.18
CA ALA A 44 1.42 11.80 7.34
C ALA A 44 2.36 12.77 8.07
N ILE A 45 2.33 14.05 7.70
CA ILE A 45 3.11 15.10 8.38
C ILE A 45 2.69 15.20 9.84
N LEU A 46 1.38 15.23 10.13
CA LEU A 46 0.87 15.31 11.51
C LEU A 46 1.33 14.10 12.35
N PHE A 47 1.27 12.88 11.80
CA PHE A 47 1.76 11.70 12.49
C PHE A 47 3.27 11.72 12.71
N LEU A 48 4.07 12.23 11.77
CA LEU A 48 5.52 12.39 11.95
C LEU A 48 5.85 13.46 13.00
N VAL A 49 5.19 14.61 12.94
CA VAL A 49 5.35 15.69 13.92
C VAL A 49 4.98 15.22 15.32
N THR A 50 3.98 14.35 15.45
CA THR A 50 3.61 13.75 16.75
C THR A 50 4.58 12.64 17.17
N ALA A 51 5.07 11.82 16.24
CA ALA A 51 5.98 10.72 16.55
C ALA A 51 7.37 11.18 17.00
N ILE A 52 7.88 12.28 16.45
CA ILE A 52 9.23 12.80 16.76
C ILE A 52 9.39 13.12 18.26
N PRO A 53 8.52 13.92 18.91
CA PRO A 53 8.55 14.14 20.34
C PRO A 53 8.44 12.86 21.15
N LEU A 54 7.54 11.93 20.78
CA LEU A 54 7.35 10.68 21.52
C LEU A 54 8.59 9.77 21.48
N LEU A 55 9.30 9.72 20.34
CA LEU A 55 10.49 8.90 20.17
C LEU A 55 11.75 9.50 20.80
N LEU A 56 11.99 10.80 20.59
CA LEU A 56 13.24 11.46 21.04
C LEU A 56 13.15 11.98 22.46
N PHE A 57 11.95 12.44 22.86
CA PHE A 57 11.72 13.10 24.13
C PHE A 57 10.46 12.53 24.79
N PRO A 58 10.49 11.28 25.31
CA PRO A 58 9.32 10.70 25.99
C PRO A 58 8.83 11.59 27.15
N ARG A 59 9.73 12.40 27.74
CA ARG A 59 9.41 13.45 28.73
C ARG A 59 8.45 14.54 28.25
N PHE A 60 8.29 14.72 26.95
CA PHE A 60 7.29 15.62 26.38
C PHE A 60 5.85 15.21 26.74
N LEU A 61 5.61 13.93 27.05
CA LEU A 61 4.32 13.49 27.57
C LEU A 61 3.96 14.16 28.89
N LEU A 62 4.92 14.41 29.77
CA LEU A 62 4.67 15.14 31.02
C LEU A 62 4.21 16.56 30.69
N PHE A 63 4.89 17.26 29.77
CA PHE A 63 4.47 18.60 29.33
C PHE A 63 3.07 18.64 28.71
N LEU A 64 2.63 17.59 28.02
CA LEU A 64 1.29 17.51 27.43
C LEU A 64 0.20 17.20 28.47
N VAL A 65 0.52 16.42 29.49
CA VAL A 65 -0.43 15.96 30.52
C VAL A 65 -0.51 16.95 31.70
N GLU A 66 0.55 17.71 31.94
CA GLU A 66 0.69 18.68 33.04
C GLU A 66 -0.13 19.96 32.76
N GLY A 67 -1.46 19.80 32.75
CA GLY A 67 -2.43 20.87 32.69
C GLY A 67 -2.75 21.41 34.08
N SER A 68 -2.01 22.44 34.50
CA SER A 68 -2.36 23.43 35.54
C SER A 68 -2.57 23.02 37.00
N GLU A 69 -2.92 21.78 37.37
CA GLU A 69 -3.38 21.48 38.77
C GLU A 69 -2.91 20.12 39.34
N ALA A 70 -2.23 19.26 38.58
CA ALA A 70 -1.76 17.96 39.07
C ALA A 70 -0.34 18.07 39.67
N GLU A 71 -0.07 17.37 40.78
CA GLU A 71 1.24 17.29 41.43
C GLU A 71 2.37 17.12 40.39
N MET A 72 3.39 17.99 40.44
CA MET A 72 4.55 17.99 39.54
C MET A 72 5.23 16.61 39.50
N ARG A 73 4.86 15.77 38.54
CA ARG A 73 5.52 14.47 38.35
C ARG A 73 6.81 14.70 37.58
N THR A 74 7.93 14.74 38.29
CA THR A 74 9.25 15.02 37.69
C THR A 74 9.81 13.82 36.91
N GLU A 75 9.28 12.61 37.12
CA GLU A 75 9.77 11.38 36.49
C GLU A 75 8.64 10.58 35.82
N LEU A 76 8.94 10.02 34.65
CA LEU A 76 8.04 9.14 33.93
C LEU A 76 8.03 7.77 34.57
N THR A 77 6.86 7.16 34.60
CA THR A 77 6.81 5.73 34.93
C THR A 77 7.48 4.92 33.81
N PRO A 78 8.14 3.79 34.15
CA PRO A 78 8.76 2.92 33.14
C PRO A 78 7.75 2.40 32.12
N LEU A 79 6.46 2.34 32.49
CA LEU A 79 5.36 1.97 31.61
C LEU A 79 5.05 3.06 30.58
N GLU A 80 4.95 4.32 31.01
CA GLU A 80 4.70 5.46 30.11
C GLU A 80 5.82 5.61 29.08
N SER A 81 7.07 5.54 29.52
CA SER A 81 8.23 5.63 28.62
C SER A 81 8.23 4.50 27.59
N PHE A 82 7.94 3.28 28.03
CA PHE A 82 7.84 2.12 27.16
C PHE A 82 6.70 2.26 26.14
N LEU A 83 5.51 2.68 26.57
CA LEU A 83 4.35 2.83 25.69
C LEU A 83 4.57 3.98 24.69
N SER A 84 5.14 5.10 25.15
CA SER A 84 5.48 6.26 24.29
C SER A 84 6.37 5.87 23.12
N LEU A 85 7.42 5.08 23.40
CA LEU A 85 8.35 4.60 22.38
C LEU A 85 7.62 3.74 21.33
N HIS A 86 6.83 2.77 21.77
CA HIS A 86 6.14 1.84 20.86
C HIS A 86 5.03 2.53 20.05
N VAL A 87 4.29 3.45 20.67
CA VAL A 87 3.30 4.29 19.98
C VAL A 87 4.01 5.16 18.94
N GLY A 88 5.16 5.77 19.26
CA GLY A 88 5.97 6.51 18.31
C GLY A 88 6.38 5.69 17.08
N ILE A 89 6.87 4.46 17.28
CA ILE A 89 7.20 3.53 16.18
C ILE A 89 5.98 3.22 15.32
N LEU A 90 4.81 3.01 15.95
CA LEU A 90 3.56 2.73 15.23
C LEU A 90 3.10 3.94 14.39
N LEU A 91 3.17 5.17 14.92
CA LEU A 91 2.82 6.37 14.17
C LEU A 91 3.72 6.57 12.95
N VAL A 92 5.03 6.32 13.09
CA VAL A 92 5.97 6.35 11.95
C VAL A 92 5.56 5.33 10.90
N ALA A 93 5.23 4.10 11.31
CA ALA A 93 4.79 3.05 10.40
C ALA A 93 3.51 3.44 9.63
N ILE A 94 2.55 4.04 10.32
CA ILE A 94 1.29 4.54 9.71
C ILE A 94 1.58 5.68 8.74
N ALA A 95 2.47 6.62 9.09
CA ALA A 95 2.87 7.70 8.19
C ALA A 95 3.52 7.16 6.91
N PHE A 96 4.44 6.19 7.02
CA PHE A 96 5.02 5.51 5.86
C PHE A 96 3.96 4.76 5.04
N ALA A 97 3.01 4.09 5.70
CA ALA A 97 1.96 3.36 5.00
C ALA A 97 1.00 4.29 4.25
N LEU A 98 0.72 5.48 4.78
CA LEU A 98 -0.03 6.51 4.07
C LEU A 98 0.71 6.96 2.83
N ILE A 99 2.00 7.32 2.95
CA ILE A 99 2.84 7.76 1.82
C ILE A 99 2.93 6.69 0.73
N LEU A 100 3.11 5.41 1.11
CA LEU A 100 3.19 4.30 0.16
C LEU A 100 1.85 3.96 -0.50
N ASN A 101 0.73 4.34 0.11
CA ASN A 101 -0.61 4.12 -0.43
C ASN A 101 -1.12 5.31 -1.25
N VAL A 102 -0.42 6.45 -1.25
CA VAL A 102 -0.76 7.57 -2.12
C VAL A 102 -0.69 7.07 -3.58
N PRO A 103 -1.78 7.19 -4.36
CA PRO A 103 -1.76 6.84 -5.77
C PRO A 103 -0.81 7.79 -6.49
N SER A 104 0.42 7.33 -6.70
CA SER A 104 1.39 8.05 -7.52
C SER A 104 0.89 8.01 -8.96
N ILE A 105 0.49 9.18 -9.47
CA ILE A 105 0.27 9.63 -10.86
C ILE A 105 0.25 8.50 -11.93
N PRO A 106 -0.76 8.42 -12.81
CA PRO A 106 -0.87 7.37 -13.82
C PRO A 106 0.14 7.59 -14.97
N ALA A 107 1.42 7.34 -14.73
CA ALA A 107 2.45 7.37 -15.76
C ALA A 107 2.89 5.92 -16.07
N ILE A 108 2.14 5.28 -16.96
CA ILE A 108 2.62 4.22 -17.85
C ILE A 108 3.19 2.99 -17.12
N GLN A 109 2.30 2.20 -16.52
CA GLN A 109 2.28 0.73 -16.59
C GLN A 109 1.24 0.22 -15.58
N PRO A 110 0.26 -0.63 -15.98
CA PRO A 110 -0.45 -1.46 -15.03
C PRO A 110 0.51 -2.57 -14.62
N GLN A 111 1.55 -2.24 -13.85
CA GLN A 111 2.23 -3.28 -13.09
C GLN A 111 1.21 -3.75 -12.07
N GLN A 112 0.51 -4.82 -12.43
CA GLN A 112 -0.11 -5.77 -11.51
C GLN A 112 0.97 -6.30 -10.57
N LYS A 113 1.46 -5.45 -9.68
CA LYS A 113 2.08 -5.86 -8.43
C LYS A 113 0.91 -6.46 -7.68
N THR A 114 0.95 -7.77 -7.50
CA THR A 114 -0.03 -8.54 -6.71
C THR A 114 -0.53 -7.69 -5.54
N PRO A 115 -1.86 -7.60 -5.33
CA PRO A 115 -2.47 -6.70 -4.37
C PRO A 115 -2.11 -7.13 -2.95
N GLY A 116 -0.89 -6.82 -2.52
CA GLY A 116 -0.49 -6.83 -1.13
C GLY A 116 -1.11 -5.61 -0.47
N HIS A 117 -1.72 -5.81 0.70
CA HIS A 117 -2.26 -4.71 1.48
C HIS A 117 -1.17 -3.65 1.71
N PRO A 118 -1.39 -2.36 1.42
CA PRO A 118 -0.36 -1.31 1.47
C PRO A 118 0.23 -1.13 2.87
N LEU A 119 -0.54 -1.46 3.92
CA LEU A 119 -0.07 -1.46 5.31
C LEU A 119 0.87 -2.63 5.64
N LEU A 120 0.88 -3.71 4.84
CA LEU A 120 1.59 -4.95 5.19
C LEU A 120 3.09 -4.70 5.38
N GLY A 121 3.72 -3.95 4.47
CA GLY A 121 5.16 -3.67 4.53
C GLY A 121 5.54 -2.86 5.77
N PRO A 122 5.03 -1.62 5.92
CA PRO A 122 5.37 -0.76 7.05
C PRO A 122 5.02 -1.38 8.39
N LEU A 123 3.83 -1.98 8.52
CA LEU A 123 3.37 -2.55 9.78
C LEU A 123 4.19 -3.79 10.19
N SER A 124 4.51 -4.69 9.25
CA SER A 124 5.35 -5.86 9.56
C SER A 124 6.75 -5.46 10.00
N SER A 125 7.32 -4.43 9.38
CA SER A 125 8.63 -3.88 9.77
C SER A 125 8.60 -3.22 11.15
N ALA A 126 7.57 -2.42 11.43
CA ALA A 126 7.38 -1.77 12.73
C ALA A 126 7.14 -2.78 13.86
N CYS A 127 6.39 -3.85 13.60
CA CYS A 127 6.23 -4.96 14.53
C CYS A 127 7.57 -5.70 14.76
N ALA A 128 8.44 -5.81 13.75
CA ALA A 128 9.78 -6.41 13.93
C ALA A 128 10.66 -5.57 14.87
N PHE A 129 10.71 -4.25 14.63
CA PHE A 129 11.45 -3.31 15.48
C PHE A 129 10.88 -3.29 16.91
N THR A 130 9.56 -3.26 17.03
CA THR A 130 8.86 -3.35 18.32
C THR A 130 9.23 -4.64 19.04
N ALA A 131 9.19 -5.79 18.36
CA ALA A 131 9.52 -7.07 18.97
C ALA A 131 10.96 -7.09 19.50
N PHE A 132 11.91 -6.57 18.72
CA PHE A 132 13.32 -6.49 19.07
C PHE A 132 13.58 -5.56 20.27
N ILE A 133 13.02 -4.35 20.25
CA ILE A 133 13.19 -3.37 21.33
C ILE A 133 12.51 -3.86 22.61
N SER A 134 11.30 -4.39 22.49
CA SER A 134 10.52 -4.93 23.60
C SER A 134 11.19 -6.14 24.26
N TYR A 135 11.87 -6.99 23.47
CA TYR A 135 12.64 -8.12 24.00
C TYR A 135 13.85 -7.66 24.84
N ASN A 136 14.53 -6.60 24.39
CA ASN A 136 15.71 -6.07 25.08
C ASN A 136 15.32 -5.27 26.34
N THR A 137 14.11 -4.72 26.37
CA THR A 137 13.66 -3.88 27.48
C THR A 137 13.28 -4.70 28.72
N ARG A 138 14.06 -4.58 29.79
CA ARG A 138 13.83 -5.29 31.07
C ARG A 138 12.99 -4.51 32.09
N THR A 139 12.69 -3.24 31.82
CA THR A 139 12.07 -2.32 32.79
C THR A 139 10.60 -2.62 33.10
N VAL A 140 9.88 -3.30 32.20
CA VAL A 140 8.42 -3.52 32.29
C VAL A 140 8.05 -4.99 32.53
N GLY A 141 9.04 -5.83 32.86
CA GLY A 141 8.85 -7.24 33.22
C GLY A 141 8.11 -8.05 32.16
N ALA A 142 7.03 -8.73 32.58
CA ALA A 142 6.25 -9.63 31.72
C ALA A 142 5.54 -8.94 30.54
N LEU A 143 5.21 -7.65 30.67
CA LEU A 143 4.53 -6.89 29.61
C LEU A 143 5.43 -6.75 28.37
N GLY A 144 6.71 -6.44 28.58
CA GLY A 144 7.70 -6.37 27.49
C GLY A 144 7.87 -7.70 26.77
N LEU A 145 7.81 -8.82 27.51
CA LEU A 145 7.86 -10.15 26.91
C LEU A 145 6.60 -10.46 26.09
N LEU A 146 5.41 -10.16 26.63
CA LEU A 146 4.13 -10.39 25.95
C LEU A 146 4.04 -9.58 24.66
N LEU A 147 4.38 -8.28 24.71
CA LEU A 147 4.39 -7.42 23.54
C LEU A 147 5.42 -7.90 22.51
N SER A 148 6.59 -8.33 22.96
CA SER A 148 7.63 -8.89 22.09
C SER A 148 7.14 -10.13 21.35
N LEU A 149 6.56 -11.11 22.06
CA LEU A 149 6.04 -12.33 21.43
C LEU A 149 4.90 -12.02 20.46
N GLY A 150 3.93 -11.19 20.86
CA GLY A 150 2.79 -10.85 20.02
C GLY A 150 3.22 -10.18 18.72
N THR A 151 4.11 -9.19 18.81
CA THR A 151 4.61 -8.48 17.64
C THR A 151 5.59 -9.29 16.80
N ALA A 152 6.36 -10.21 17.40
CA ALA A 152 7.21 -11.15 16.67
C ALA A 152 6.39 -12.11 15.81
N ILE A 153 5.30 -12.68 16.35
CA ILE A 153 4.41 -13.60 15.62
C ILE A 153 3.78 -12.88 14.43
N ILE A 154 3.22 -11.68 14.66
CA ILE A 154 2.58 -10.88 13.61
C ILE A 154 3.60 -10.47 12.55
N SER A 155 4.81 -10.07 12.94
CA SER A 155 5.87 -9.69 12.01
C SER A 155 6.34 -10.88 11.17
N ALA A 156 6.59 -12.04 11.79
CA ALA A 156 6.98 -13.26 11.08
C ALA A 156 5.89 -13.71 10.09
N TRP A 157 4.62 -13.65 10.50
CA TRP A 157 3.49 -13.90 9.61
C TRP A 157 3.41 -12.89 8.47
N GLY A 158 3.61 -11.60 8.76
CA GLY A 158 3.60 -10.54 7.77
C GLY A 158 4.71 -10.69 6.72
N PHE A 159 5.93 -11.00 7.15
CA PHE A 159 7.04 -11.29 6.23
C PHE A 159 6.80 -12.57 5.42
N TRP A 160 6.22 -13.60 6.04
CA TRP A 160 5.78 -14.80 5.32
C TRP A 160 4.80 -14.46 4.20
N VAL A 161 3.75 -13.67 4.50
CA VAL A 161 2.78 -13.21 3.49
C VAL A 161 3.49 -12.37 2.42
N MET A 162 4.42 -11.49 2.78
CA MET A 162 5.16 -10.68 1.81
C MET A 162 6.02 -11.52 0.85
N MET A 163 6.64 -12.58 1.35
CA MET A 163 7.48 -13.48 0.55
C MET A 163 6.66 -14.44 -0.31
N PHE A 164 5.54 -14.96 0.20
CA PHE A 164 4.85 -16.10 -0.40
C PHE A 164 3.47 -15.79 -0.99
N ALA A 165 2.81 -14.69 -0.63
CA ALA A 165 1.48 -14.39 -1.17
C ALA A 165 1.51 -14.00 -2.66
N GLY A 166 2.66 -13.55 -3.18
CA GLY A 166 2.83 -13.09 -4.55
C GLY A 166 3.21 -14.18 -5.58
N THR A 167 3.27 -15.46 -5.19
CA THR A 167 3.61 -16.54 -6.13
C THR A 167 2.43 -16.80 -7.08
N SER A 168 2.29 -15.96 -8.11
CA SER A 168 1.23 -16.14 -9.09
C SER A 168 1.49 -17.42 -9.89
N SER A 169 0.58 -18.39 -9.74
CA SER A 169 0.51 -19.55 -10.62
C SER A 169 0.39 -19.13 -12.09
N ILE A 170 -0.14 -17.94 -12.38
CA ILE A 170 -0.31 -17.48 -13.75
C ILE A 170 1.00 -16.85 -14.28
N SER A 171 1.42 -17.28 -15.47
CA SER A 171 2.62 -16.81 -16.16
C SER A 171 2.44 -15.38 -16.67
N LYS A 172 3.25 -14.44 -16.18
CA LYS A 172 3.27 -13.02 -16.61
C LYS A 172 3.53 -12.83 -18.11
N LYS A 173 4.17 -13.80 -18.77
CA LYS A 173 4.54 -13.72 -20.20
C LYS A 173 3.48 -14.28 -21.14
N THR A 174 2.59 -15.14 -20.64
CA THR A 174 1.66 -15.90 -21.50
C THR A 174 0.23 -15.91 -20.99
N GLY A 175 -0.07 -15.38 -19.78
CA GLY A 175 -1.40 -15.41 -19.18
C GLY A 175 -1.86 -16.80 -18.73
N ALA A 176 -1.01 -17.81 -18.86
CA ALA A 176 -1.40 -19.18 -18.64
C ALA A 176 -1.20 -19.63 -17.20
N ASP A 177 -2.15 -20.40 -16.69
CA ASP A 177 -2.06 -21.05 -15.39
C ASP A 177 -0.97 -22.15 -15.40
N LYS A 178 0.06 -22.00 -14.58
CA LYS A 178 1.20 -22.94 -14.48
C LYS A 178 0.81 -24.27 -13.83
N HIS A 179 -0.30 -24.34 -13.10
CA HIS A 179 -0.81 -25.60 -12.55
C HIS A 179 -1.58 -26.42 -13.60
N THR A 180 -1.91 -25.85 -14.76
CA THR A 180 -2.55 -26.60 -15.86
C THR A 180 -1.51 -27.26 -16.76
N SER A 181 -1.13 -28.47 -16.38
CA SER A 181 -0.24 -29.34 -17.15
C SER A 181 -0.96 -29.91 -18.38
N ARG A 182 -0.41 -29.69 -19.58
CA ARG A 182 -0.91 -30.32 -20.82
C ARG A 182 -0.49 -31.78 -21.00
N PHE A 183 0.19 -32.36 -20.00
CA PHE A 183 0.98 -33.57 -20.18
C PHE A 183 0.16 -34.87 -20.28
N LEU A 184 -1.13 -34.86 -19.96
CA LEU A 184 -1.99 -36.05 -20.13
C LEU A 184 -3.39 -35.73 -20.71
N PHE A 185 -3.85 -34.49 -20.61
CA PHE A 185 -5.13 -34.07 -21.17
C PHE A 185 -4.91 -32.80 -22.00
N GLY A 186 -5.25 -32.86 -23.29
CA GLY A 186 -4.99 -31.84 -24.29
C GLY A 186 -5.81 -30.56 -24.12
N SER A 187 -5.70 -29.89 -22.97
CA SER A 187 -6.43 -28.65 -22.70
C SER A 187 -5.85 -27.50 -23.53
N LYS A 188 -6.73 -26.73 -24.18
CA LYS A 188 -6.36 -25.53 -24.96
C LYS A 188 -5.86 -24.39 -24.06
N ALA A 189 -6.24 -24.39 -22.77
CA ALA A 189 -5.88 -23.39 -21.77
C ALA A 189 -4.47 -23.56 -21.16
N ALA A 190 -3.77 -24.67 -21.44
CA ALA A 190 -2.47 -24.94 -20.83
C ALA A 190 -1.37 -23.95 -21.24
N ALA A 191 -0.37 -23.79 -20.37
CA ALA A 191 0.73 -22.87 -20.59
C ALA A 191 1.56 -23.10 -21.85
N SER A 192 1.65 -24.34 -22.33
CA SER A 192 2.38 -24.67 -23.55
C SER A 192 1.62 -24.28 -24.83
N SER A 193 0.28 -24.37 -24.87
CA SER A 193 -0.52 -23.90 -26.03
C SER A 193 -0.48 -22.39 -26.15
N GLN A 194 -0.68 -21.67 -25.05
CA GLN A 194 -0.66 -20.20 -25.05
C GLN A 194 0.74 -19.67 -25.40
N LYS A 195 1.81 -20.29 -24.87
CA LYS A 195 3.20 -19.94 -25.26
C LYS A 195 3.50 -20.20 -26.73
N LYS A 196 2.91 -21.26 -27.33
CA LYS A 196 3.08 -21.57 -28.77
C LYS A 196 2.32 -20.56 -29.65
N GLN A 197 1.09 -20.21 -29.28
CA GLN A 197 0.29 -19.19 -29.98
C GLN A 197 0.94 -17.82 -29.91
N TRP A 198 1.44 -17.43 -28.74
CA TRP A 198 2.19 -16.18 -28.55
C TRP A 198 3.42 -16.09 -29.47
N LYS A 199 4.23 -17.14 -29.54
CA LYS A 199 5.39 -17.18 -30.46
C LYS A 199 4.97 -17.09 -31.93
N LYS A 200 3.82 -17.66 -32.31
CA LYS A 200 3.29 -17.59 -33.68
C LYS A 200 2.86 -16.18 -34.03
N GLN A 201 2.13 -15.50 -33.14
CA GLN A 201 1.73 -14.09 -33.33
C GLN A 201 2.96 -13.16 -33.43
N GLN A 202 4.01 -13.39 -32.63
CA GLN A 202 5.25 -12.61 -32.76
C GLN A 202 5.97 -12.82 -34.10
N ALA A 203 5.93 -14.03 -34.65
CA ALA A 203 6.51 -14.31 -35.96
C ALA A 203 5.71 -13.65 -37.10
N GLU A 204 4.37 -13.68 -37.02
CA GLU A 204 3.48 -13.03 -37.99
C GLU A 204 3.60 -11.49 -37.94
N ALA A 205 3.72 -10.90 -36.75
CA ALA A 205 3.91 -9.46 -36.59
C ALA A 205 5.27 -8.96 -37.11
N LYS A 206 6.27 -9.84 -37.24
CA LYS A 206 7.60 -9.49 -37.79
C LYS A 206 7.64 -9.57 -39.32
N HIS A 207 6.64 -10.20 -39.94
CA HIS A 207 6.53 -10.39 -41.39
C HIS A 207 5.51 -9.45 -42.06
N ARG A 208 4.82 -8.60 -41.29
CA ARG A 208 4.08 -7.43 -41.79
C ARG A 208 4.95 -6.19 -41.67
#